data_AF-A0A914NAB7-F1
#
_entry.id   AF-A0A914NAB7-F1
#
_cell.length_a   1.000
_cell.length_b   1.000
_cell.length_c   1.000
_cell.angle_alpha   90.00
_cell.angle_beta   90.00
_cell.angle_gamma   90.00
#
_symmetry.space_group_name_H-M   'P 1'
#
loop_
_entity.id
_entity.type
_entity.pdbx_description
1 polymer ?
#
loop_
_entity_poly.entity_id
_entity_poly.type
_entity_poly.pdbx_seq_one_letter_code
_entity_poly.pdbx_strand_id
1 'polypeptide(L)'
;MQPYSLDPIKKIDVDRYGVPRHTLFYTLKPRFFAILSDINRRTLRLVREYDKRQLALQKGEIRESEAKEGTSLPMNRHFWITKEVLQLKTNGEKITDEMFAGFIMALEYMVCNFSNGFYRGKFCGQIDSSKIN
;
A
#
# COMPACT_ATOMS: atom_id res chain seq x y z
N MET A 1 -14.12 -39.10 -16.98
CA MET A 1 -13.40 -38.80 -15.73
C MET A 1 -12.44 -37.66 -16.00
N GLN A 2 -12.71 -36.46 -15.50
CA GLN A 2 -11.73 -35.37 -15.55
C GLN A 2 -10.71 -35.57 -14.42
N PRO A 3 -9.41 -35.37 -14.66
CA PRO A 3 -8.41 -35.52 -13.60
C PRO A 3 -8.55 -34.37 -12.61
N TYR A 4 -8.64 -34.69 -11.32
CA TYR A 4 -8.57 -33.72 -10.25
C TYR A 4 -7.21 -33.02 -10.31
N SER A 5 -7.20 -31.74 -10.68
CA SER A 5 -6.03 -30.87 -10.54
C SER A 5 -5.76 -30.69 -9.05
N LEU A 6 -4.76 -31.40 -8.52
CA LEU A 6 -4.20 -31.12 -7.20
C LEU A 6 -3.61 -29.71 -7.26
N ASP A 7 -4.26 -28.76 -6.59
CA ASP A 7 -3.68 -27.45 -6.35
C ASP A 7 -2.26 -27.65 -5.79
N PRO A 8 -1.24 -26.93 -6.32
CA PRO A 8 0.13 -27.13 -5.88
C PRO A 8 0.18 -26.89 -4.37
N ILE A 9 0.55 -27.93 -3.62
CA ILE A 9 0.70 -27.89 -2.16
C ILE A 9 1.57 -26.68 -1.84
N LYS A 10 0.95 -25.64 -1.28
CA LYS A 10 1.65 -24.43 -0.85
C LYS A 10 2.68 -24.87 0.18
N LYS A 11 3.96 -24.84 -0.19
CA LYS A 11 5.05 -25.18 0.73
C LYS A 11 4.90 -24.29 1.97
N ILE A 12 4.77 -24.93 3.12
CA ILE A 12 4.71 -24.23 4.41
C ILE A 12 6.06 -23.54 4.60
N ASP A 13 6.04 -22.22 4.75
CA ASP A 13 7.24 -21.38 4.83
C ASP A 13 7.82 -21.34 6.25
N VAL A 14 8.28 -22.50 6.70
CA VAL A 14 8.91 -22.72 8.01
C VAL A 14 10.36 -23.19 7.83
N ASP A 15 11.19 -22.91 8.81
CA ASP A 15 12.54 -23.44 8.87
C ASP A 15 12.58 -24.92 9.31
N ARG A 16 13.79 -25.48 9.44
CA ARG A 16 14.01 -26.87 9.87
C ARG A 16 13.58 -27.16 11.32
N TYR A 17 13.29 -26.13 12.11
CA TYR A 17 12.83 -26.21 13.49
C TYR A 17 11.33 -25.88 13.62
N GLY A 18 10.63 -25.65 12.50
CA GLY A 18 9.21 -25.30 12.48
C GLY A 18 8.93 -23.82 12.75
N VAL A 19 9.96 -22.97 12.80
CA VAL A 19 9.81 -21.52 13.00
C VAL A 19 9.41 -20.87 11.68
N PRO A 20 8.31 -20.09 11.64
CA PRO A 20 7.94 -19.37 10.44
C PRO A 20 9.02 -18.38 9.99
N ARG A 21 9.32 -18.35 8.69
CA ARG A 21 10.32 -17.42 8.14
C ARG A 21 9.84 -15.98 8.08
N HIS A 22 8.53 -15.77 8.12
CA HIS A 22 7.92 -14.45 8.02
C HIS A 22 7.11 -14.13 9.28
N THR A 23 7.24 -12.91 9.80
CA THR A 23 6.52 -12.45 11.00
C THR A 23 5.00 -12.47 10.82
N LEU A 24 4.54 -12.20 9.59
CA LEU A 24 3.12 -12.25 9.21
C LEU A 24 2.62 -13.66 8.84
N PHE A 25 3.39 -14.72 9.06
CA PHE A 25 3.01 -16.09 8.67
C PHE A 25 1.64 -16.51 9.25
N TYR A 26 1.39 -16.20 10.53
CA TYR A 26 0.15 -16.56 11.22
C TYR A 26 -1.09 -15.81 10.72
N THR A 27 -0.93 -14.81 9.84
CA THR A 27 -2.06 -14.14 9.19
C THR A 27 -2.66 -14.95 8.05
N LEU A 28 -2.03 -16.06 7.65
CA LEU A 28 -2.37 -16.92 6.50
C LEU A 28 -2.28 -16.23 5.13
N LYS A 29 -2.09 -14.91 5.10
CA LYS A 29 -1.94 -14.07 3.90
C LYS A 29 -0.77 -13.08 4.09
N PRO A 30 0.44 -13.60 4.37
CA PRO A 30 1.58 -12.77 4.74
C PRO A 30 1.92 -11.72 3.68
N ARG A 31 1.74 -12.02 2.38
CA ARG A 31 2.08 -11.09 1.30
C ARG A 31 1.08 -9.94 1.21
N PHE A 32 -0.22 -10.23 1.28
CA PHE A 32 -1.26 -9.21 1.34
C PHE A 32 -1.04 -8.27 2.53
N PHE A 33 -0.85 -8.81 3.74
CA PHE A 33 -0.68 -7.99 4.93
C PHE A 33 0.67 -7.26 4.96
N ALA A 34 1.70 -7.76 4.28
CA ALA A 34 2.95 -7.04 4.10
C ALA A 34 2.75 -5.78 3.26
N ILE A 35 2.01 -5.88 2.13
CA ILE A 35 1.67 -4.73 1.30
C ILE A 35 0.84 -3.72 2.09
N LEU A 36 -0.20 -4.20 2.80
CA LEU A 36 -1.07 -3.33 3.58
C LEU A 36 -0.30 -2.63 4.72
N SER A 37 0.65 -3.33 5.35
CA SER A 37 1.52 -2.77 6.39
C SER A 37 2.48 -1.71 5.83
N ASP A 38 2.99 -1.89 4.61
CA ASP A 38 3.80 -0.86 3.95
C ASP A 38 2.99 0.40 3.64
N ILE A 39 1.76 0.24 3.14
CA ILE A 39 0.81 1.34 2.95
C ILE A 39 0.61 2.07 4.27
N ASN A 40 0.27 1.36 5.34
CA ASN A 40 0.05 1.96 6.66
C ASN A 40 1.29 2.70 7.17
N ARG A 41 2.48 2.12 7.04
CA ARG A 41 3.74 2.77 7.46
C ARG A 41 3.98 4.07 6.69
N ARG A 42 3.74 4.07 5.38
CA ARG A 42 3.86 5.28 4.55
C ARG A 42 2.82 6.31 4.97
N THR A 43 1.57 5.91 5.15
CA THR A 43 0.48 6.78 5.65
C THR A 43 0.87 7.43 6.98
N LEU A 44 1.33 6.66 7.97
CA LEU A 44 1.74 7.18 9.27
C LEU A 44 2.90 8.18 9.17
N ARG A 45 3.86 7.93 8.27
CA ARG A 45 4.95 8.88 8.01
C ARG A 45 4.39 10.19 7.46
N LEU A 46 3.45 10.12 6.53
CA LEU A 46 2.82 11.30 5.94
C LEU A 46 1.99 12.08 6.97
N VAL A 47 1.23 11.39 7.83
CA VAL A 47 0.49 12.02 8.94
C VAL A 47 1.45 12.80 9.83
N ARG A 48 2.57 12.18 10.26
CA ARG A 48 3.54 12.84 11.14
C ARG A 48 4.19 14.07 10.52
N GLU A 49 4.51 14.02 9.22
CA GLU A 49 5.07 15.18 8.52
C GLU A 49 4.02 16.30 8.39
N TYR A 50 2.76 15.94 8.15
CA TYR A 50 1.66 16.90 8.14
C TYR A 50 1.47 17.57 9.51
N ASP A 51 1.40 16.78 10.59
CA ASP A 51 1.27 17.27 11.96
C ASP A 51 2.42 18.19 12.34
N LYS A 52 3.66 17.81 11.96
CA LYS A 52 4.85 18.63 12.19
C LYS A 52 4.75 19.98 11.49
N ARG A 53 4.27 20.02 10.25
CA ARG A 53 4.06 21.28 9.50
C ARG A 53 2.95 22.12 10.11
N GLN A 54 1.84 21.50 10.54
CA GLN A 54 0.75 22.22 11.22
C GLN A 54 1.23 22.86 12.53
N LEU A 55 2.03 22.15 13.31
CA LEU A 55 2.65 22.69 14.52
C LEU A 55 3.61 23.83 14.22
N ALA A 56 4.43 23.72 13.17
CA ALA A 56 5.32 24.80 12.73
C ALA A 56 4.53 26.05 12.29
N LEU A 57 3.40 25.86 11.60
CA LEU A 57 2.50 26.96 11.20
C LEU A 57 1.88 27.64 12.42
N GLN A 58 1.39 26.88 13.40
CA GLN A 58 0.85 27.42 14.65
C GLN A 58 1.88 28.20 15.47
N LYS A 59 3.15 27.77 15.42
CA LYS A 59 4.27 28.47 16.06
C LYS A 59 4.77 29.67 15.26
N GLY A 60 4.26 29.91 14.06
CA GLY A 60 4.72 30.98 13.16
C GLY A 60 6.10 30.74 12.55
N GLU A 61 6.62 29.50 12.61
CA GLU A 61 7.93 29.13 12.04
C GLU A 61 7.89 29.02 10.51
N ILE A 62 6.70 28.74 9.95
CA ILE A 62 6.46 28.70 8.50
C ILE A 62 5.25 29.56 8.15
N ARG A 63 5.26 30.14 6.94
CA ARG A 63 4.12 30.89 6.42
C ARG A 63 3.08 29.94 5.84
N GLU A 64 1.81 30.37 5.81
CA GLU A 64 0.71 29.57 5.25
C GLU A 64 0.93 29.22 3.75
N SER A 65 1.67 30.08 3.03
CA SER A 65 2.10 29.82 1.65
C SER A 65 3.08 28.65 1.53
N GLU A 66 3.99 28.50 2.49
CA GLU A 66 4.98 27.41 2.54
C GLU A 66 4.33 26.10 3.03
N ALA A 67 3.31 26.21 3.89
CA ALA A 67 2.51 25.06 4.32
C ALA A 67 1.69 24.42 3.19
N LYS A 68 1.31 25.22 2.18
CA LYS A 68 0.52 24.79 0.99
C LYS A 68 1.38 24.49 -0.24
N GLU A 69 2.70 24.67 -0.16
CA GLU A 69 3.60 24.48 -1.28
C GLU A 69 3.80 22.97 -1.55
N GLY A 70 2.95 22.45 -2.43
CA GLY A 70 3.05 21.11 -3.01
C GLY A 70 2.64 21.18 -4.47
N THR A 71 3.46 20.58 -5.35
CA THR A 71 3.19 20.56 -6.78
C THR A 71 1.88 19.83 -7.03
N SER A 72 0.82 20.54 -7.43
CA SER A 72 -0.45 19.93 -7.84
C SER A 72 -0.18 18.99 -9.01
N LEU A 73 -0.12 17.69 -8.72
CA LEU A 73 0.04 16.66 -9.74
C LEU A 73 -1.32 16.50 -10.42
N PRO A 74 -1.41 16.64 -11.75
CA PRO A 74 -2.67 16.46 -12.44
C PRO A 74 -3.27 15.10 -12.05
N MET A 75 -4.53 15.14 -11.60
CA MET A 75 -5.38 13.97 -11.43
C MET A 75 -5.74 13.45 -12.82
N ASN A 76 -4.77 12.91 -13.56
CA ASN A 76 -5.09 12.07 -14.70
C ASN A 76 -5.88 10.86 -14.17
N ARG A 77 -6.87 10.40 -14.94
CA ARG A 77 -7.73 9.25 -14.62
C ARG A 77 -6.89 7.98 -14.47
N HIS A 78 -6.35 7.77 -13.28
CA HIS A 78 -5.70 6.53 -12.90
C HIS A 78 -6.74 5.69 -12.19
N PHE A 79 -6.99 4.49 -12.71
CA PHE A 79 -7.84 3.51 -12.05
C PHE A 79 -7.03 2.78 -10.99
N TRP A 80 -7.68 2.45 -9.87
CA TRP A 80 -7.07 1.55 -8.90
C TRP A 80 -6.82 0.18 -9.51
N ILE A 81 -5.83 -0.53 -8.96
CA ILE A 81 -5.58 -1.92 -9.36
C ILE A 81 -6.83 -2.77 -9.09
N THR A 82 -7.09 -3.74 -9.97
CA THR A 82 -8.21 -4.67 -9.75
C THR A 82 -7.83 -5.73 -8.70
N LYS A 83 -8.84 -6.42 -8.17
CA LYS A 83 -8.67 -7.49 -7.20
C LYS A 83 -7.78 -8.61 -7.75
N GLU A 84 -7.96 -8.96 -9.02
CA GLU A 84 -7.19 -10.00 -9.71
C GLU A 84 -5.71 -9.64 -9.80
N VAL A 85 -5.42 -8.37 -10.10
CA VAL A 85 -4.04 -7.86 -10.13
C VAL A 85 -3.40 -7.91 -8.75
N LEU A 86 -4.14 -7.57 -7.69
CA LEU A 86 -3.65 -7.68 -6.32
C LEU A 86 -3.40 -9.14 -5.91
N GLN A 87 -4.26 -10.07 -6.33
CA GLN A 87 -4.06 -11.51 -6.12
C GLN A 87 -2.81 -12.02 -6.84
N LEU A 88 -2.57 -11.56 -8.07
CA LEU A 88 -1.34 -11.89 -8.80
C LEU A 88 -0.10 -11.36 -8.07
N LYS A 89 -0.13 -10.09 -7.61
CA LYS A 89 0.97 -9.49 -6.83
C LYS A 89 1.25 -10.20 -5.51
N THR A 90 0.23 -10.80 -4.90
CA THR A 90 0.36 -11.60 -3.68
C THR A 90 0.66 -13.08 -3.97
N ASN A 91 1.05 -13.42 -5.21
CA ASN A 91 1.40 -14.78 -5.62
C ASN A 91 0.26 -15.78 -5.40
N GLY A 92 -0.95 -15.36 -5.80
CA GLY A 92 -2.16 -16.18 -5.74
C GLY A 92 -2.75 -16.30 -4.34
N GLU A 93 -2.49 -15.38 -3.41
CA GLU A 93 -3.27 -15.36 -2.17
C GLU A 93 -4.75 -15.07 -2.49
N LYS A 94 -5.65 -15.86 -1.89
CA LYS A 94 -7.08 -15.65 -2.06
C LYS A 94 -7.47 -14.40 -1.27
N ILE A 95 -7.89 -13.35 -1.97
CA ILE A 95 -8.31 -12.08 -1.39
C ILE A 95 -9.84 -12.06 -1.47
N THR A 96 -10.51 -11.75 -0.36
CA THR A 96 -11.98 -11.59 -0.34
C THR A 96 -12.36 -10.18 -0.77
N ASP A 97 -13.64 -9.95 -1.08
CA ASP A 97 -14.10 -8.62 -1.49
C ASP A 97 -13.96 -7.60 -0.35
N GLU A 98 -14.18 -8.01 0.89
CA GLU A 98 -14.03 -7.16 2.08
C GLU A 98 -12.56 -6.74 2.27
N MET A 99 -11.63 -7.68 2.07
CA MET A 99 -10.20 -7.39 2.15
C MET A 99 -9.76 -6.42 1.05
N PHE A 100 -10.27 -6.61 -0.16
CA PHE A 100 -9.98 -5.73 -1.28
C PHE A 100 -10.57 -4.34 -1.07
N ALA A 101 -11.81 -4.24 -0.59
CA ALA A 101 -12.43 -2.97 -0.22
C ALA A 101 -11.63 -2.23 0.86
N GLY A 102 -11.19 -2.95 1.91
CA GLY A 102 -10.32 -2.39 2.94
C GLY A 102 -8.98 -1.88 2.41
N PHE A 103 -8.39 -2.59 1.45
CA PHE A 103 -7.17 -2.17 0.77
C PHE A 103 -7.39 -0.89 -0.05
N ILE A 104 -8.48 -0.79 -0.82
CA ILE A 104 -8.81 0.41 -1.58
C ILE A 104 -9.05 1.60 -0.65
N MET A 105 -9.81 1.43 0.43
CA MET A 105 -10.03 2.49 1.42
C MET A 105 -8.71 2.99 2.03
N ALA A 106 -7.75 2.11 2.31
CA ALA A 106 -6.44 2.51 2.82
C ALA A 106 -5.63 3.35 1.81
N LEU A 107 -5.73 3.02 0.51
CA LEU A 107 -5.13 3.80 -0.57
C LEU A 107 -5.82 5.16 -0.76
N GLU A 108 -7.15 5.18 -0.74
CA GLU A 108 -7.94 6.41 -0.83
C GLU A 108 -7.67 7.32 0.36
N TYR A 109 -7.61 6.78 1.57
CA TYR A 109 -7.22 7.53 2.76
C TYR A 109 -5.85 8.18 2.59
N MET A 110 -4.86 7.44 2.05
CA MET A 110 -3.54 8.01 1.78
C MET A 110 -3.60 9.13 0.72
N VAL A 111 -4.33 8.93 -0.38
CA VAL A 111 -4.39 9.93 -1.45
C VAL A 111 -5.16 11.18 -1.03
N CYS A 112 -6.32 11.03 -0.39
CA CYS A 112 -7.18 12.15 0.00
C CYS A 112 -6.56 13.01 1.11
N ASN A 113 -5.86 12.41 2.08
CA ASN A 113 -5.24 13.18 3.16
C ASN A 113 -3.92 13.87 2.75
N PHE A 114 -3.22 13.35 1.74
CA PHE A 114 -1.90 13.82 1.35
C PHE A 114 -1.82 14.37 -0.08
N SER A 115 -2.97 14.69 -0.69
CA SER A 115 -3.10 15.27 -2.03
C SER A 115 -2.54 16.69 -2.17
N ASN A 116 -2.04 17.31 -1.09
CA ASN A 116 -1.17 18.48 -1.20
C ASN A 116 0.19 18.06 -1.77
N GLY A 117 0.21 17.91 -3.10
CA GLY A 117 1.30 17.83 -4.10
C GLY A 117 2.67 17.24 -3.80
N PHE A 118 3.21 17.46 -2.60
CA PHE A 118 4.57 17.12 -2.19
C PHE A 118 4.82 15.61 -2.03
N TYR A 119 3.80 14.83 -1.65
CA TYR A 119 4.01 13.44 -1.22
C TYR A 119 3.61 12.37 -2.25
N ARG A 120 2.84 12.74 -3.29
CA ARG A 120 2.33 11.79 -4.30
C ARG A 120 3.38 11.35 -5.33
N GLY A 121 4.36 12.19 -5.64
CA GLY A 121 5.38 11.92 -6.68
C GLY A 121 6.24 10.67 -6.42
N LYS A 122 6.41 10.24 -5.15
CA LYS A 122 7.20 9.05 -4.80
C LYS A 122 6.41 7.74 -4.81
N PHE A 123 5.07 7.79 -4.78
CA PHE A 123 4.23 6.59 -4.66
C PHE A 123 3.70 6.11 -6.02
N CYS A 124 3.14 7.02 -6.83
CA CYS A 124 2.62 6.65 -8.16
C CYS A 124 3.72 6.14 -9.10
N GLY A 125 4.94 6.67 -9.02
CA GLY A 125 6.07 6.21 -9.85
C GLY A 125 6.59 4.80 -9.55
N GLN A 126 6.17 4.17 -8.44
CA GLN A 126 6.50 2.76 -8.13
C GLN A 126 5.40 1.78 -8.54
N ILE A 127 4.20 2.27 -8.86
CA ILE A 127 3.06 1.45 -9.31
C ILE A 127 2.87 1.56 -10.82
N ASP A 128 3.55 2.50 -11.46
CA ASP A 128 3.56 2.67 -12.91
C ASP A 128 4.19 1.45 -13.60
N SER A 129 3.43 0.81 -14.48
CA SER A 129 3.78 -0.41 -15.21
C SER A 129 4.83 -0.18 -16.32
N SER A 130 5.46 1.00 -16.36
CA SER A 130 6.37 1.45 -17.41
C SER A 130 7.85 1.12 -17.17
N LYS A 131 8.19 0.36 -16.12
CA LYS A 131 9.57 -0.13 -15.85
C LYS A 131 9.70 -1.64 -15.79
N ILE A 132 8.93 -2.35 -16.63
CA ILE A 132 9.18 -3.77 -16.92
C ILE A 132 9.63 -3.86 -18.38
N ASN A 133 10.94 -3.73 -18.57
CA ASN A 133 11.73 -4.39 -19.60
C ASN A 133 12.94 -4.99 -18.90
#